data_AF-A0A7L4RNR6-F1
#
_entry.id   AF-A0A7L4RNR6-F1
#
_cell.length_a   1.000
_cell.length_b   1.000
_cell.length_c   1.000
_cell.angle_alpha   90.00
_cell.angle_beta   90.00
_cell.angle_gamma   90.00
#
_symmetry.space_group_name_H-M   'P 1'
#
loop_
_entity.id
_entity.type
_entity.pdbx_description
1 polymer ?
#
loop_
_entity_poly.entity_id
_entity_poly.type
_entity_poly.pdbx_seq_one_letter_code
_entity_poly.pdbx_strand_id
1 'polypeptide(L)'
;MVFLSESEQKTALGLARGALENFLDSKPLVDESTVKKLPKKFFEKKAVFVSLHSRGSHELRGCIGCLEAEALLWKNIVENAVR
;
A
#
# COMPACT_ATOMS: atom_id res chain seq x y z
N MET A 1 17.66 -4.66 -10.36
CA MET A 1 16.55 -4.42 -9.41
C MET A 1 16.16 -2.96 -9.49
N VAL A 2 14.88 -2.65 -9.67
CA VAL A 2 14.38 -1.26 -9.64
C VAL A 2 13.95 -0.97 -8.21
N PHE A 3 14.61 0.00 -7.57
CA PHE A 3 14.28 0.43 -6.21
C PHE A 3 13.35 1.65 -6.24
N LEU A 4 12.47 1.75 -5.25
CA LEU A 4 11.68 2.96 -5.01
C LEU A 4 12.58 4.04 -4.39
N SER A 5 12.49 5.27 -4.89
CA SER A 5 13.10 6.43 -4.24
C SER A 5 12.47 6.68 -2.87
N GLU A 6 13.10 7.50 -2.03
CA GLU A 6 12.55 7.87 -0.72
C GLU A 6 11.15 8.51 -0.84
N SER A 7 10.94 9.35 -1.86
CA SER A 7 9.62 9.93 -2.13
C SER A 7 8.58 8.88 -2.51
N GLU A 8 8.95 7.93 -3.37
CA GLU A 8 8.07 6.83 -3.78
C GLU A 8 7.76 5.89 -2.60
N GLN A 9 8.72 5.64 -1.70
CA GLN A 9 8.48 4.87 -0.48
C GLN A 9 7.46 5.56 0.44
N LYS A 10 7.60 6.88 0.64
CA LYS A 10 6.61 7.67 1.40
C LYS A 10 5.24 7.64 0.72
N THR A 11 5.17 7.69 -0.60
CA THR A 11 3.92 7.51 -1.35
C THR A 11 3.30 6.14 -1.11
N ALA A 12 4.08 5.05 -1.13
CA ALA A 12 3.59 3.71 -0.84
C ALA A 12 3.01 3.57 0.57
N LEU A 13 3.72 4.11 1.58
CA LEU A 13 3.25 4.12 2.96
C LEU A 13 1.98 4.98 3.13
N GLY A 14 1.93 6.14 2.48
CA GLY A 14 0.75 7.01 2.47
C GLY A 14 -0.46 6.34 1.83
N LEU A 15 -0.25 5.61 0.73
CA LEU A 15 -1.31 4.86 0.04
C LEU A 15 -1.87 3.75 0.92
N ALA A 16 -1.01 2.96 1.58
CA ALA A 16 -1.43 1.91 2.51
C ALA A 16 -2.21 2.48 3.70
N ARG A 17 -1.70 3.57 4.31
CA ARG A 17 -2.37 4.26 5.42
C ARG A 17 -3.73 4.81 5.01
N GLY A 18 -3.80 5.53 3.89
CA GLY A 18 -5.04 6.11 3.39
C GLY A 18 -6.09 5.05 3.08
N ALA A 19 -5.67 3.91 2.52
CA ALA A 19 -6.56 2.76 2.31
C ALA A 19 -7.14 2.21 3.62
N LEU A 20 -6.31 2.04 4.64
CA LEU A 20 -6.74 1.58 5.96
C LEU A 20 -7.71 2.55 6.62
N GLU A 21 -7.40 3.86 6.61
CA GLU A 21 -8.25 4.91 7.18
C GLU A 21 -9.60 4.99 6.44
N ASN A 22 -9.60 4.96 5.11
CA ASN A 22 -10.82 4.95 4.31
C ASN A 22 -11.66 3.69 4.56
N PHE A 23 -11.04 2.53 4.69
CA PHE A 23 -11.74 1.28 5.00
C PHE A 23 -12.45 1.33 6.35
N LEU A 24 -11.78 1.85 7.38
CA LEU A 24 -12.37 2.06 8.71
C LEU A 24 -13.57 3.02 8.66
N ASP A 25 -13.51 4.03 7.80
CA ASP A 25 -14.58 4.98 7.54
C ASP A 25 -15.68 4.46 6.58
N SER A 26 -15.60 3.21 6.10
CA SER A 26 -16.48 2.64 5.07
C SER A 26 -16.52 3.46 3.76
N LYS A 27 -15.42 4.14 3.43
CA LYS A 27 -15.20 4.87 2.18
C LYS A 27 -14.50 3.99 1.14
N PRO A 28 -14.52 4.38 -0.15
CA PRO A 28 -13.67 3.74 -1.16
C PRO A 28 -12.21 3.73 -0.72
N LEU A 29 -11.51 2.60 -0.89
CA LEU A 29 -10.15 2.41 -0.37
C LEU A 29 -9.17 3.47 -0.90
N VAL A 30 -9.29 3.83 -2.17
CA VAL A 30 -8.49 4.88 -2.79
C VAL A 30 -9.36 5.71 -3.73
N ASP A 31 -9.14 7.01 -3.76
CA ASP A 31 -9.80 7.91 -4.69
C ASP A 31 -9.07 7.96 -6.05
N GLU A 32 -9.81 8.22 -7.13
CA GLU A 32 -9.23 8.28 -8.47
C GLU A 32 -8.19 9.39 -8.63
N SER A 33 -8.32 10.48 -7.88
CA SER A 33 -7.42 11.63 -8.00
C SER A 33 -6.03 11.31 -7.45
N THR A 34 -5.97 10.48 -6.41
CA THR A 34 -4.74 9.91 -5.86
C THR A 34 -4.10 8.97 -6.86
N VAL A 35 -4.86 8.04 -7.45
CA VAL A 35 -4.33 7.11 -8.45
C VAL A 35 -3.71 7.83 -9.64
N LYS A 36 -4.35 8.89 -10.16
CA LYS A 36 -3.85 9.68 -11.31
C LYS A 36 -2.52 10.40 -11.03
N LYS A 37 -2.18 10.65 -9.76
CA LYS A 37 -0.95 11.34 -9.35
C LYS A 37 0.20 10.38 -9.01
N LEU A 38 -0.03 9.07 -9.07
CA LEU A 38 0.99 8.08 -8.70
C LEU A 38 2.16 8.05 -9.70
N PRO A 39 3.40 7.85 -9.24
CA PRO A 39 4.55 7.64 -10.11
C PRO A 39 4.38 6.40 -11.00
N LYS A 40 4.98 6.41 -12.20
CA LYS A 40 4.82 5.32 -13.19
C LYS A 40 5.13 3.92 -12.64
N LYS A 41 6.10 3.79 -11.72
CA LYS A 41 6.47 2.50 -11.10
C LYS A 41 5.33 1.81 -10.37
N PHE A 42 4.34 2.57 -9.89
CA PHE A 42 3.17 2.03 -9.20
C PHE A 42 2.21 1.29 -10.13
N PHE A 43 2.34 1.50 -11.46
CA PHE A 43 1.59 0.81 -12.50
C PHE A 43 2.33 -0.41 -13.07
N GLU A 44 3.42 -0.85 -12.43
CA GLU A 44 4.07 -2.12 -12.73
C GLU A 44 3.45 -3.24 -11.90
N LYS A 45 3.37 -4.46 -12.46
CA LYS A 45 3.02 -5.64 -11.67
C LYS A 45 4.16 -5.99 -10.71
N LYS A 46 3.90 -5.93 -9.41
CA LYS A 46 4.86 -6.27 -8.35
C LYS A 46 4.18 -6.96 -7.17
N ALA A 47 4.86 -7.94 -6.59
CA ALA A 47 4.54 -8.51 -5.29
C ALA A 47 4.83 -7.48 -4.18
N VAL A 48 4.00 -7.47 -3.13
CA VAL A 48 4.18 -6.58 -1.97
C VAL A 48 3.56 -7.18 -0.72
N PHE A 49 4.17 -6.90 0.42
CA PHE A 49 3.64 -7.19 1.76
C PHE A 49 3.42 -5.86 2.49
N VAL A 50 2.34 -5.80 3.25
CA VAL A 50 2.01 -4.70 4.16
C VAL A 50 2.02 -5.27 5.59
N SER A 51 2.89 -4.72 6.43
CA SER A 51 2.98 -5.08 7.84
C SER A 51 2.58 -3.91 8.71
N LEU A 52 1.62 -4.14 9.61
CA LEU A 52 1.18 -3.20 10.62
C LEU A 52 1.86 -3.55 11.95
N HIS A 53 2.45 -2.54 12.58
CA HIS A 53 3.10 -2.66 13.87
C HIS A 53 2.44 -1.72 14.88
N SER A 54 2.21 -2.21 16.10
CA SER A 54 1.68 -1.41 17.19
C SER A 54 2.63 -0.27 17.54
N ARG A 55 2.11 0.95 17.62
CA ARG A 55 2.92 2.11 18.01
C ARG A 55 3.35 1.95 19.48
N GLY A 56 4.64 2.14 19.76
CA GLY A 56 5.20 2.00 21.10
C GLY A 56 5.86 0.63 21.31
N SER A 57 5.09 -0.46 21.27
CA SER A 57 5.65 -1.81 21.45
C SER A 57 6.39 -2.33 20.21
N HIS A 58 6.10 -1.78 19.03
CA HIS A 58 6.59 -2.26 17.72
C HIS A 58 6.21 -3.71 17.40
N GLU A 59 5.33 -4.32 18.20
CA GLU A 59 4.85 -5.68 17.98
C GLU A 59 4.05 -5.79 16.68
N LEU A 60 4.18 -6.94 16.03
CA LEU A 60 3.45 -7.22 14.80
C LEU A 60 1.94 -7.31 15.10
N ARG A 61 1.16 -6.45 14.45
CA ARG A 61 -0.31 -6.44 14.56
C ARG A 61 -1.00 -7.17 13.41
N GLY A 62 -0.35 -7.22 12.25
CA GLY A 62 -0.79 -7.94 11.05
C GLY A 62 0.25 -7.83 9.95
N CYS A 63 0.36 -8.86 9.11
CA CYS A 63 1.21 -8.86 7.92
C CYS A 63 0.51 -9.65 6.82
N ILE A 64 0.06 -8.95 5.78
CA ILE A 64 -0.60 -9.55 4.62
C ILE A 64 0.13 -9.13 3.35
N GLY A 65 0.26 -10.04 2.40
CA GLY A 65 0.89 -9.78 1.12
C GLY A 65 0.71 -10.90 0.12
N CYS A 66 1.21 -10.65 -1.08
CA CYS A 66 1.24 -11.63 -2.17
C CYS A 66 2.69 -11.92 -2.55
N LEU A 67 3.03 -13.20 -2.72
CA LEU A 67 4.33 -13.64 -3.24
C LEU A 67 4.44 -13.39 -4.75
N GLU A 68 3.32 -13.49 -5.45
CA GLU A 68 3.22 -13.24 -6.89
C GLU A 68 2.63 -11.86 -7.18
N ALA A 69 3.01 -11.30 -8.32
CA ALA A 69 2.54 -9.99 -8.76
C ALA A 69 1.14 -10.08 -9.40
N GLU A 70 0.13 -10.35 -8.57
CA GLU A 70 -1.27 -10.55 -8.99
C GLU A 70 -1.87 -9.31 -9.69
N ALA A 71 -1.58 -8.11 -9.16
CA ALA A 71 -1.99 -6.84 -9.75
C ALA A 71 -0.86 -5.81 -9.83
N LEU A 72 -1.24 -4.58 -10.22
CA LEU A 72 -0.35 -3.41 -10.20
C LEU A 72 0.05 -3.09 -8.76
N LEU A 73 1.27 -2.60 -8.57
CA LEU A 73 1.84 -2.33 -7.25
C LEU A 73 0.90 -1.48 -6.37
N TRP A 74 0.32 -0.39 -6.90
CA TRP A 74 -0.60 0.44 -6.10
C TRP A 74 -1.82 -0.35 -5.62
N LYS A 75 -2.36 -1.24 -6.46
CA LYS A 75 -3.56 -2.01 -6.14
C LYS A 75 -3.24 -3.07 -5.09
N ASN A 76 -2.12 -3.78 -5.27
CA ASN A 76 -1.65 -4.74 -4.27
C ASN A 76 -1.37 -4.06 -2.91
N ILE A 77 -0.80 -2.84 -2.89
CA ILE A 77 -0.59 -2.08 -1.65
C ILE A 77 -1.93 -1.80 -0.95
N VAL A 78 -2.91 -1.28 -1.68
CA VAL A 78 -4.22 -0.89 -1.14
C VAL A 78 -4.98 -2.11 -0.61
N GLU A 79 -5.03 -3.19 -1.38
CA GLU A 79 -5.77 -4.40 -1.01
C GLU A 79 -5.12 -5.14 0.16
N ASN A 80 -3.79 -5.23 0.19
CA ASN A 80 -3.07 -5.91 1.28
C ASN A 80 -3.07 -5.09 2.58
N ALA A 81 -3.31 -3.77 2.53
CA ALA A 81 -3.36 -2.93 3.73
C ALA A 81 -4.64 -3.12 4.57
N VAL A 82 -5.73 -3.59 3.96
CA VAL A 82 -7.07 -3.68 4.61
C VAL A 82 -7.53 -5.11 4.86
N ARG A 83 -6.66 -6.09 4.57
CA ARG A 83 -6.90 -7.51 4.75
C ARG A 83 -6.36 -8.03 6.07
#